data_AF-A0A928LBQ5-F1
#
_entry.id   AF-A0A928LBQ5-F1
#
_cell.length_a   1.000
_cell.length_b   1.000
_cell.length_c   1.000
_cell.angle_alpha   90.00
_cell.angle_beta   90.00
_cell.angle_gamma   90.00
#
_symmetry.space_group_name_H-M   'P 1'
#
loop_
_entity.id
_entity.type
_entity.pdbx_description
1 polymer ?
#
loop_
_entity_poly.entity_id
_entity_poly.type
_entity_poly.pdbx_seq_one_letter_code
_entity_poly.pdbx_strand_id
1 'polypeptide(L)'
;MNEKKSFILYTENYEQIRKLSAQQKANLLDAVFNFAQTGEVIEFNDVVTEITFGFIRQQMERNDEKFKEKKARNAAYYNSKKNAVKNDEEAVSENIKTNSENSE
;
A
#
# COMPACT_ATOMS: atom_id res chain seq x y z
N MET A 1 5.80 5.46 -9.84
CA MET A 1 5.46 4.37 -8.90
C MET A 1 3.95 4.20 -8.92
N ASN A 2 3.40 2.99 -9.00
CA ASN A 2 1.95 2.79 -8.87
C ASN A 2 1.55 3.10 -7.43
N GLU A 3 1.09 4.33 -7.21
CA GLU A 3 0.38 4.76 -6.01
C GLU A 3 -0.98 4.06 -5.98
N LYS A 4 -1.47 3.79 -4.77
CA LYS A 4 -2.69 3.01 -4.55
C LYS A 4 -3.89 3.85 -5.02
N LYS A 5 -4.54 3.44 -6.13
CA LYS A 5 -5.67 4.17 -6.74
C LYS A 5 -7.04 3.83 -6.15
N SER A 6 -7.07 3.13 -5.02
CA SER A 6 -8.30 2.64 -4.43
C SER A 6 -8.19 2.58 -2.91
N PHE A 7 -9.33 2.71 -2.25
CA PHE A 7 -9.49 2.50 -0.82
C PHE A 7 -10.70 1.60 -0.58
N ILE A 8 -10.86 1.13 0.66
CA ILE A 8 -11.94 0.24 1.07
C ILE A 8 -12.67 0.90 2.23
N LEU A 9 -14.00 0.94 2.13
CA LEU A 9 -14.87 1.23 3.27
C LEU A 9 -15.46 -0.09 3.78
N TYR A 10 -15.41 -0.26 5.09
CA TYR A 10 -15.94 -1.45 5.75
C TYR A 10 -17.43 -1.28 6.05
N THR A 11 -18.17 -2.38 6.02
CA THR A 11 -19.60 -2.41 6.38
C THR A 11 -19.84 -1.96 7.82
N GLU A 12 -18.86 -2.18 8.70
CA GLU A 12 -18.86 -1.72 10.09
C GLU A 12 -18.99 -0.19 10.21
N ASN A 13 -18.51 0.56 9.22
CA ASN A 13 -18.61 2.03 9.19
C ASN A 13 -20.05 2.53 8.98
N TYR A 14 -20.95 1.65 8.53
CA TYR A 14 -22.33 2.03 8.26
C TYR A 14 -23.08 2.44 9.52
N GLU A 15 -22.78 1.86 10.68
CA GLU A 15 -23.48 2.17 11.93
C GLU A 15 -23.27 3.62 12.38
N GLN A 16 -22.12 4.20 12.07
CA GLN A 16 -21.77 5.58 12.35
C GLN A 16 -22.29 6.47 11.21
N ILE A 17 -22.01 6.10 9.95
CA ILE A 17 -22.40 6.89 8.77
C ILE A 17 -23.92 7.07 8.70
N ARG A 18 -24.71 6.05 9.03
CA ARG A 18 -26.18 6.13 8.93
C ARG A 18 -26.79 7.19 9.83
N LYS A 19 -26.13 7.54 10.95
CA LYS A 19 -26.57 8.55 11.92
C LYS A 19 -26.32 9.99 11.46
N LEU A 20 -25.51 10.17 10.42
CA LEU A 20 -25.20 11.49 9.85
C LEU A 20 -26.36 12.01 8.99
N SER A 21 -26.52 13.33 8.98
CA SER A 21 -27.37 14.03 8.01
C SER A 21 -26.83 13.89 6.58
N ALA A 22 -27.65 14.22 5.59
CA ALA A 22 -27.24 14.18 4.18
C ALA A 22 -26.01 15.07 3.90
N GLN A 23 -25.98 16.27 4.47
CA GLN A 23 -24.85 17.19 4.29
C GLN A 23 -23.55 16.65 4.93
N GLN A 24 -23.66 16.09 6.13
CA GLN A 24 -22.51 15.47 6.81
C GLN A 24 -21.97 14.26 6.04
N LYS A 25 -22.85 13.45 5.42
CA LYS A 25 -22.43 12.35 4.55
C LYS A 25 -21.69 12.84 3.31
N ALA A 26 -22.14 13.93 2.70
CA ALA A 26 -21.45 14.55 1.57
C ALA A 26 -20.05 15.04 1.98
N ASN A 27 -19.97 15.81 3.08
CA ASN A 27 -18.69 16.30 3.61
C ASN A 27 -17.73 15.16 3.97
N LEU A 28 -18.25 14.08 4.57
CA LEU A 28 -17.48 12.88 4.88
C LEU A 28 -16.92 12.22 3.62
N LEU A 29 -17.74 12.09 2.58
CA LEU A 29 -17.34 11.46 1.33
C LEU A 29 -16.22 12.25 0.65
N ASP A 30 -16.38 13.57 0.56
CA ASP A 30 -15.35 14.47 0.01
C ASP A 30 -14.04 14.36 0.79
N ALA A 31 -14.11 14.33 2.13
CA ALA A 31 -12.94 14.13 2.98
C ALA A 31 -12.21 12.81 2.71
N VAL A 32 -12.96 11.70 2.59
CA VAL A 32 -12.39 10.37 2.33
C VAL A 32 -11.68 10.34 0.98
N PHE A 33 -12.27 10.92 -0.06
CA PHE A 33 -11.63 11.02 -1.38
C PHE A 33 -10.40 11.93 -1.37
N ASN A 34 -10.50 13.09 -0.72
CA ASN A 34 -9.39 14.02 -0.60
C ASN A 34 -8.19 13.35 0.10
N PHE A 35 -8.44 12.68 1.24
CA PHE A 35 -7.41 11.95 1.96
C PHE A 35 -6.82 10.80 1.13
N ALA A 36 -7.65 10.04 0.41
CA ALA A 36 -7.18 8.96 -0.45
C ALA A 36 -6.28 9.45 -1.61
N GLN A 37 -6.53 10.66 -2.12
CA GLN A 37 -5.79 11.22 -3.26
C GLN A 37 -4.54 11.99 -2.84
N THR A 38 -4.61 12.75 -1.75
CA THR A 38 -3.57 13.71 -1.35
C THR A 38 -2.86 13.31 -0.07
N GLY A 39 -3.48 12.49 0.77
CA GLY A 39 -3.04 12.22 2.14
C GLY A 39 -3.36 13.37 3.13
N GLU A 40 -4.04 14.42 2.67
CA GLU A 40 -4.39 15.58 3.49
C GLU A 40 -5.74 15.38 4.19
N VAL A 41 -5.89 16.04 5.34
CA VAL A 41 -7.13 16.05 6.12
C VAL A 41 -7.78 17.40 5.94
N ILE A 42 -9.03 17.40 5.50
CA ILE A 42 -9.82 18.63 5.43
C ILE A 42 -10.30 19.03 6.83
N GLU A 43 -10.46 20.33 7.06
CA GLU A 43 -11.11 20.82 8.27
C GLU A 43 -12.62 20.56 8.23
N PHE A 44 -13.17 20.12 9.36
CA PHE A 44 -14.59 19.87 9.52
C PHE A 44 -15.23 20.94 10.38
N ASN A 45 -16.40 21.41 9.97
CA ASN A 45 -17.21 22.34 10.77
C ASN A 45 -18.08 21.63 11.82
N ASP A 46 -18.13 20.29 11.80
CA ASP A 46 -18.88 19.51 12.77
C ASP A 46 -18.08 18.32 13.32
N VAL A 47 -18.12 18.18 14.64
CA VAL A 47 -17.35 17.19 15.39
C VAL A 47 -17.77 15.75 15.08
N VAL A 48 -19.04 15.52 14.73
CA VAL A 48 -19.55 14.16 14.49
C VAL A 48 -18.97 13.60 13.20
N THR A 49 -18.92 14.41 12.13
CA THR A 49 -18.26 14.02 10.88
C THR A 49 -16.77 13.86 11.07
N GLU A 50 -16.10 14.77 11.81
CA GLU A 50 -14.67 14.68 12.09
C GLU A 50 -14.29 13.37 12.78
N ILE A 51 -14.99 13.01 13.86
CA ILE A 51 -14.79 11.75 14.59
C ILE A 51 -15.06 10.55 13.67
N THR A 52 -16.15 10.59 12.90
CA THR A 52 -16.51 9.50 11.97
C THR A 52 -15.43 9.31 10.90
N PHE A 53 -14.92 10.41 10.34
CA PHE A 53 -13.80 10.41 9.42
C PHE A 53 -12.54 9.84 10.08
N GLY A 54 -12.23 10.23 11.32
CA GLY A 54 -11.09 9.72 12.07
C GLY A 54 -11.06 8.19 12.17
N PHE A 55 -12.21 7.56 12.43
CA PHE A 55 -12.31 6.10 12.45
C PHE A 55 -12.05 5.46 11.08
N ILE A 56 -12.56 6.06 10.01
CA ILE A 56 -12.36 5.58 8.63
C ILE A 56 -10.91 5.77 8.21
N ARG A 57 -10.33 6.95 8.48
CA ARG A 57 -8.94 7.29 8.22
C ARG A 57 -7.99 6.28 8.87
N GLN A 58 -8.20 5.96 10.14
CA GLN A 58 -7.37 4.98 10.85
C GLN A 58 -7.42 3.59 10.18
N GLN A 59 -8.57 3.19 9.63
CA GLN A 59 -8.68 1.94 8.88
C GLN A 59 -7.95 2.02 7.53
N MET A 60 -8.02 3.16 6.84
CA MET A 60 -7.31 3.39 5.58
C MET A 60 -5.79 3.34 5.79
N GLU A 61 -5.27 4.02 6.81
CA GLU A 61 -3.84 4.02 7.16
C GLU A 61 -3.33 2.60 7.44
N ARG A 62 -4.05 1.82 8.28
CA ARG A 62 -3.71 0.40 8.52
C ARG A 62 -3.68 -0.44 7.24
N ASN A 63 -4.60 -0.17 6.31
CA ASN A 63 -4.64 -0.88 5.04
C ASN A 63 -3.49 -0.47 4.11
N ASP A 64 -3.07 0.79 4.16
CA ASP A 64 -1.94 1.29 3.40
C ASP A 64 -0.62 0.73 3.92
N GLU A 65 -0.45 0.65 5.25
CA GLU A 65 0.69 -0.02 5.89
C GLU A 65 0.80 -1.48 5.45
N LYS A 66 -0.29 -2.25 5.59
CA LYS A 66 -0.33 -3.66 5.14
C LYS A 66 -0.01 -3.81 3.65
N PHE A 67 -0.50 -2.89 2.82
CA PHE A 67 -0.20 -2.91 1.39
C PHE A 67 1.28 -2.63 1.12
N LYS A 68 1.85 -1.61 1.78
CA LYS A 68 3.27 -1.26 1.67
C LYS A 68 4.17 -2.41 2.14
N GLU A 69 3.86 -3.04 3.27
CA GLU A 69 4.58 -4.21 3.78
C GLU A 69 4.55 -5.38 2.81
N LYS A 70 3.38 -5.72 2.26
CA LYS A 70 3.23 -6.79 1.29
C LYS A 70 4.01 -6.49 0.01
N LYS A 71 3.97 -5.25 -0.46
CA LYS A 71 4.74 -4.79 -1.63
C LYS A 71 6.24 -4.89 -1.39
N ALA A 72 6.72 -4.48 -0.21
CA ALA A 72 8.12 -4.58 0.18
C ALA A 72 8.59 -6.04 0.29
N ARG A 73 7.79 -6.90 0.94
CA ARG A 73 8.07 -8.34 1.05
C ARG A 73 8.16 -9.01 -0.31
N ASN A 74 7.22 -8.73 -1.21
CA ASN A 74 7.23 -9.26 -2.57
C ASN A 74 8.45 -8.77 -3.34
N ALA A 75 8.78 -7.48 -3.26
CA ALA A 75 9.98 -6.93 -3.88
C ALA A 75 11.26 -7.62 -3.37
N ALA A 76 11.38 -7.84 -2.06
CA ALA A 76 12.49 -8.56 -1.46
C ALA A 76 12.59 -10.01 -1.95
N TYR A 77 11.46 -10.73 -2.03
CA TYR A 77 11.40 -12.10 -2.56
C TYR A 77 11.81 -12.19 -4.04
N TYR A 78 11.35 -11.26 -4.89
CA TYR A 78 11.76 -11.24 -6.29
C TYR A 78 13.25 -10.89 -6.44
N ASN A 79 13.76 -9.97 -5.63
CA ASN A 79 15.18 -9.61 -5.66
C ASN A 79 16.08 -10.75 -5.16
N SER A 80 15.70 -11.46 -4.11
CA SER A 80 16.47 -12.62 -3.62
C SER A 80 16.50 -13.75 -4.65
N LYS A 81 15.37 -14.03 -5.30
CA LYS A 81 15.30 -15.03 -6.38
C LYS A 81 16.15 -14.61 -7.60
N LYS A 82 16.13 -13.33 -7.97
CA LYS A 82 16.96 -12.80 -9.07
C LYS A 82 18.46 -12.89 -8.75
N ASN A 83 18.85 -12.61 -7.51
CA ASN A 83 20.26 -12.72 -7.09
C ASN A 83 20.71 -14.18 -7.04
N ALA A 84 19.86 -15.13 -6.63
CA ALA A 84 20.19 -16.55 -6.68
C ALA A 84 20.47 -17.02 -8.12
N VAL A 85 19.60 -16.66 -9.07
CA VAL A 85 19.80 -17.01 -10.50
C VAL A 85 21.08 -16.39 -11.07
N LYS A 86 21.41 -15.14 -10.70
CA LYS A 86 22.67 -14.51 -11.13
C LYS A 86 23.91 -15.21 -10.57
N ASN A 87 23.88 -15.60 -9.30
CA ASN A 87 25.00 -16.29 -8.68
C ASN A 87 25.23 -17.67 -9.33
N ASP A 88 24.14 -18.36 -9.70
CA ASP A 88 24.23 -19.63 -10.43
C ASP A 88 24.80 -19.44 -11.85
N GLU A 89 24.41 -18.38 -12.57
CA GLU A 89 24.95 -18.02 -13.89
C GLU A 89 26.43 -17.60 -13.82
N GLU A 90 26.82 -16.80 -12.82
CA GLU A 90 28.20 -16.37 -12.60
C GLU A 90 29.10 -17.57 -12.25
N ALA A 91 28.65 -18.45 -11.34
CA ALA A 91 29.38 -19.67 -10.98
C ALA A 91 29.58 -20.64 -12.16
N VAL A 92 28.58 -20.76 -13.05
CA VAL A 92 28.70 -21.54 -14.28
C VAL A 92 29.70 -20.88 -15.25
N SER A 93 29.67 -19.55 -15.38
CA SER A 93 30.58 -18.82 -16.27
C SER A 93 32.05 -18.86 -15.81
N GLU A 94 32.31 -18.83 -14.50
CA GLU A 94 33.65 -18.98 -13.94
C GLU A 94 34.19 -20.39 -14.14
N ASN A 95 33.37 -21.42 -13.93
CA ASN A 95 33.77 -22.82 -14.13
C ASN A 95 34.08 -23.16 -15.60
N ILE A 96 33.47 -22.47 -16.56
CA ILE A 96 33.78 -22.66 -18.00
C ILE A 96 35.14 -22.04 -18.35
N LYS A 97 35.49 -20.89 -17.78
CA LYS A 97 36.77 -20.21 -18.04
C LYS A 97 37.97 -20.96 -17.43
N THR A 98 37.86 -21.42 -16.19
CA THR A 98 38.93 -22.17 -15.52
C THR A 98 39.22 -23.52 -16.18
N ASN A 99 38.20 -24.18 -16.75
CA ASN A 99 38.41 -25.43 -17.50
C ASN A 99 39.00 -25.21 -18.90
N SER A 100 38.77 -24.04 -19.53
CA SER A 100 39.43 -23.70 -20.81
C SER A 100 40.89 -23.30 -20.68
N GLU A 101 41.33 -22.80 -19.51
CA GLU A 101 42.73 -22.41 -19.27
C GLU A 101 43.63 -23.59 -18.85
N ASN A 102 43.05 -24.70 -18.39
CA ASN A 102 43.79 -25.90 -17.95
C ASN A 102 43.92 -26.99 -19.04
N SER A 103 43.58 -26.69 -20.29
CA SER A 103 43.60 -27.65 -21.41
C SER A 103 44.55 -27.30 -22.58
N GLU A 104 45.44 -26.32 -22.40
CA GLU A 104 46.64 -26.09 -23.23
C GLU A 104 47.90 -26.67 -22.58
#